data_AF-A0A3D9LFZ4-F1
#
_entry.id   AF-A0A3D9LFZ4-F1
#
_cell.length_a   1.000
_cell.length_b   1.000
_cell.length_c   1.000
_cell.angle_alpha   90.00
_cell.angle_beta   90.00
_cell.angle_gamma   90.00
#
_symmetry.space_group_name_H-M   'P 1'
#
loop_
_entity.id
_entity.type
_entity.pdbx_description
1 polymer ?
#
loop_
_entity_poly.entity_id
_entity_poly.type
_entity_poly.pdbx_seq_one_letter_code
_entity_poly.pdbx_strand_id
1 'polypeptide(L)'
;MLNVRLDDTTEQKLKQYAQDHDMSKSDVVHDALEQYLTKKETEQRPFALGQDLFGVAGSEATDLSKTYKSRLKKLLNEKHAH
;
A
#
# COMPACT_ATOMS: atom_id res chain seq x y z
N MET A 1 -26.71 -9.99 5.94
CA MET A 1 -26.39 -9.88 7.38
C MET A 1 -25.19 -10.76 7.67
N LEU A 2 -24.14 -10.17 8.21
CA LEU A 2 -22.99 -10.89 8.76
C LEU A 2 -23.23 -11.06 10.27
N ASN A 3 -23.18 -12.28 10.78
CA ASN A 3 -23.28 -12.54 12.20
C ASN A 3 -21.89 -12.92 12.72
N VAL A 4 -21.31 -12.08 13.57
CA VAL A 4 -20.00 -12.30 14.19
C VAL A 4 -20.19 -12.49 15.68
N ARG A 5 -19.54 -13.51 16.23
CA ARG A 5 -19.53 -13.74 17.68
C ARG A 5 -18.43 -12.89 18.30
N LEU A 6 -18.81 -11.97 19.17
CA LEU A 6 -17.91 -11.17 19.97
C LEU A 6 -17.90 -11.71 21.40
N ASP A 7 -16.78 -11.55 22.10
CA ASP A 7 -16.73 -11.75 23.54
C ASP A 7 -17.40 -10.58 24.28
N ASP A 8 -17.85 -10.82 25.50
CA ASP A 8 -18.60 -9.84 26.29
C ASP A 8 -17.82 -8.53 26.51
N THR A 9 -16.48 -8.62 26.60
CA THR A 9 -15.64 -7.44 26.84
C THR A 9 -15.56 -6.56 25.59
N THR A 10 -15.43 -7.18 24.41
CA THR A 10 -15.41 -6.47 23.13
C THR A 10 -16.78 -5.87 22.82
N GLU A 11 -17.87 -6.56 23.13
CA GLU A 11 -19.22 -6.01 22.94
C GLU A 11 -19.48 -4.78 23.82
N GLN A 12 -19.04 -4.81 25.08
CA GLN A 12 -19.14 -3.65 25.97
C GLN A 12 -18.34 -2.45 25.44
N LYS A 13 -17.09 -2.66 25.00
CA LYS A 13 -16.27 -1.61 24.41
C LYS A 13 -16.90 -1.03 23.16
N LEU A 14 -17.42 -1.87 22.26
CA LEU A 14 -18.11 -1.44 21.05
C LEU A 14 -19.33 -0.58 21.39
N LYS A 15 -20.13 -1.01 22.39
CA LYS A 15 -21.30 -0.26 22.84
C LYS A 15 -20.92 1.10 23.42
N GLN A 16 -19.89 1.15 24.24
CA GLN A 16 -19.41 2.39 24.84
C GLN A 16 -18.89 3.36 23.79
N TYR A 17 -18.05 2.89 22.87
CA TYR A 17 -17.55 3.69 21.75
C TYR A 17 -18.69 4.23 20.88
N ALA A 18 -19.67 3.39 20.53
CA ALA A 18 -20.84 3.81 19.76
C ALA A 18 -21.65 4.91 20.47
N GLN A 19 -21.77 4.84 21.80
CA GLN A 19 -22.44 5.86 22.61
C GLN A 19 -21.64 7.17 22.67
N ASP A 20 -20.33 7.09 22.87
CA ASP A 20 -19.45 8.26 22.98
C ASP A 20 -19.38 9.05 21.67
N HIS A 21 -19.54 8.37 20.53
CA HIS A 21 -19.46 8.95 19.19
C HIS A 21 -20.82 9.19 18.51
N ASP A 22 -21.93 8.90 19.19
CA ASP A 22 -23.31 9.01 18.66
C ASP A 22 -23.49 8.27 17.31
N MET A 23 -22.90 7.08 17.22
CA MET A 23 -22.91 6.21 16.04
C MET A 23 -23.66 4.91 16.32
N SER A 24 -24.20 4.26 15.28
CA SER A 24 -24.73 2.92 15.47
C SER A 24 -23.60 1.89 15.59
N LYS A 25 -23.85 0.78 16.29
CA LYS A 25 -22.89 -0.34 16.37
C LYS A 25 -22.47 -0.86 14.98
N SER A 26 -23.39 -0.83 14.02
CA SER A 26 -23.10 -1.29 12.65
C SER A 26 -22.19 -0.31 11.91
N ASP A 27 -22.36 0.99 12.10
CA ASP A 27 -21.52 2.00 11.47
C ASP A 27 -20.08 1.92 11.97
N VAL A 28 -19.91 1.74 13.29
CA VAL A 28 -18.59 1.55 13.91
C VAL A 28 -17.90 0.29 13.36
N VAL A 29 -18.64 -0.82 13.24
CA VAL A 29 -18.09 -2.07 12.68
C VAL A 29 -17.76 -1.92 11.20
N HIS A 30 -18.59 -1.21 10.43
CA HIS A 30 -18.34 -0.94 9.02
C HIS A 30 -17.05 -0.14 8.83
N ASP A 31 -16.90 0.98 9.54
CA ASP A 31 -15.72 1.84 9.48
C ASP A 31 -14.46 1.08 9.94
N ALA A 32 -14.54 0.31 11.02
CA ALA A 32 -13.44 -0.52 11.48
C ALA A 32 -13.01 -1.57 10.43
N LEU A 33 -13.96 -2.18 9.73
CA LEU A 33 -13.67 -3.15 8.65
C LEU A 33 -13.04 -2.46 7.44
N GLU A 34 -13.54 -1.30 7.05
CA GLU A 34 -12.97 -0.50 5.97
C GLU A 34 -11.51 -0.13 6.27
N GLN A 35 -11.25 0.42 7.46
CA GLN A 35 -9.89 0.74 7.91
C GLN A 35 -8.98 -0.49 7.95
N TYR A 36 -9.48 -1.62 8.44
CA TYR A 36 -8.69 -2.86 8.48
C TYR A 36 -8.30 -3.36 7.08
N LEU A 37 -9.23 -3.33 6.14
CA LEU A 37 -8.99 -3.76 4.76
C LEU A 37 -8.05 -2.80 4.02
N THR A 38 -8.26 -1.48 4.13
CA THR A 38 -7.40 -0.47 3.51
C THR A 38 -5.98 -0.52 4.07
N LYS A 39 -5.84 -0.70 5.39
CA LYS A 39 -4.52 -0.85 6.03
C LYS A 39 -3.81 -2.09 5.50
N LYS A 40 -4.51 -3.22 5.34
CA LYS A 40 -3.94 -4.46 4.80
C LYS A 40 -3.48 -4.28 3.35
N GLU A 41 -4.24 -3.60 2.51
CA GLU A 41 -3.82 -3.29 1.13
C GLU A 41 -2.57 -2.42 1.09
N THR A 42 -2.44 -1.50 2.04
CA THR A 42 -1.28 -0.60 2.15
C THR A 42 -0.04 -1.34 2.64
N GLU A 43 -0.16 -2.17 3.67
CA GLU A 43 0.92 -3.04 4.18
C GLU A 43 1.38 -4.06 3.13
N GLN A 44 0.48 -4.52 2.25
CA GLN A 44 0.78 -5.48 1.18
C GLN A 44 1.50 -4.89 -0.04
N ARG A 45 1.85 -3.60 -0.05
CA ARG A 45 2.70 -3.02 -1.10
C ARG A 45 4.12 -2.79 -0.59
N PRO A 46 4.98 -3.83 -0.48
CA PRO A 46 6.40 -3.70 -0.14
C PRO A 46 7.12 -2.62 -0.95
N PHE A 47 6.73 -2.46 -2.22
CA PHE A 47 7.28 -1.42 -3.10
C PHE A 47 6.97 0.00 -2.62
N ALA A 48 5.76 0.25 -2.11
CA ALA A 48 5.37 1.55 -1.59
C ALA A 48 6.06 1.85 -0.25
N LEU A 49 6.25 0.83 0.59
CA LEU A 49 6.91 0.95 1.89
C LEU A 49 8.41 1.30 1.81
N GLY A 50 9.08 0.92 0.73
CA GLY A 50 10.49 1.25 0.51
C GLY A 50 10.71 2.31 -0.56
N GLN A 51 9.66 3.00 -1.04
CA GLN A 51 9.76 3.94 -2.16
C GLN A 51 10.78 5.06 -1.92
N ASP A 52 10.94 5.47 -0.67
CA ASP A 52 11.94 6.43 -0.17
C ASP A 52 13.37 5.88 -0.12
N LEU A 53 13.52 4.56 0.01
CA LEU A 53 14.79 3.84 0.01
C LEU A 53 15.21 3.36 -1.40
N PHE A 54 14.24 3.18 -2.30
CA PHE A 54 14.48 2.82 -3.70
C PHE A 54 14.83 4.08 -4.51
N GLY A 55 15.80 3.98 -5.43
CA GLY A 55 16.08 5.08 -6.37
C GLY A 55 16.99 6.20 -5.85
N VAL A 56 17.69 6.02 -4.72
CA VAL A 56 18.73 6.96 -4.23
C VAL A 56 19.83 7.22 -5.27
N ALA A 57 20.06 6.28 -6.19
CA ALA A 57 20.92 6.42 -7.36
C ALA A 57 20.13 6.25 -8.68
N GLY A 58 18.86 6.68 -8.68
CA GLY A 58 17.98 6.62 -9.83
C GLY A 58 18.48 7.57 -10.92
N SER A 59 18.99 7.01 -12.01
CA SER A 59 19.00 7.70 -13.30
C SER A 59 17.56 8.13 -13.58
N GLU A 60 17.26 9.42 -13.65
CA GLU A 60 15.92 9.99 -13.89
C GLU A 60 15.22 9.45 -15.16
N ALA A 61 15.90 8.60 -15.92
CA ALA A 61 15.38 7.87 -17.06
C ALA A 61 14.46 6.71 -16.64
N THR A 62 13.15 6.93 -16.75
CA THR A 62 12.10 5.93 -16.51
C THR A 62 11.93 4.91 -17.64
N ASP A 63 12.62 5.10 -18.76
CA ASP A 63 12.53 4.27 -19.98
C ASP A 63 13.70 3.29 -20.15
N LEU A 64 14.61 3.21 -19.17
CA LEU A 64 15.83 2.40 -19.23
C LEU A 64 15.58 0.93 -19.62
N SER A 65 14.49 0.33 -19.13
CA SER A 65 14.12 -1.04 -19.47
C SER A 65 13.61 -1.18 -20.91
N LYS A 66 12.96 -0.15 -21.45
CA LYS A 66 12.40 -0.12 -22.81
C LYS A 66 13.47 0.17 -23.86
N THR A 67 14.42 1.05 -23.56
CA THR A 67 15.45 1.50 -24.51
C THR A 67 16.82 0.85 -24.31
N TYR A 68 16.93 -0.13 -23.40
CA TYR A 68 18.17 -0.83 -23.03
C TYR A 68 19.02 -1.26 -24.24
N LYS A 69 18.43 -2.03 -25.18
CA LYS A 69 19.17 -2.57 -26.34
C LYS A 69 19.68 -1.47 -27.27
N SER A 70 18.90 -0.41 -27.46
CA SER A 70 19.29 0.73 -28.31
C SER A 70 20.46 1.49 -27.70
N ARG A 71 20.42 1.74 -26.38
CA ARG A 71 21.50 2.42 -25.64
C ARG A 71 22.78 1.60 -25.65
N LEU A 72 22.68 0.29 -25.39
CA LEU A 72 23.83 -0.61 -25.40
C LEU A 72 24.51 -0.63 -26.78
N LYS A 73 23.73 -0.71 -27.86
CA LYS A 73 24.27 -0.69 -29.23
C LYS A 73 24.98 0.63 -29.55
N LYS A 74 24.43 1.76 -29.09
CA LYS A 74 25.06 3.08 -29.22
C LYS A 74 26.41 3.14 -28.50
N LEU A 75 26.46 2.71 -27.23
CA LEU A 75 27.69 2.68 -26.43
C LEU A 75 28.77 1.76 -27.03
N LEU A 76 28.38 0.59 -27.53
CA LEU A 76 29.31 -0.33 -28.19
C LEU A 76 29.87 0.26 -29.49
N ASN A 77 29.01 0.88 -30.30
CA ASN A 77 29.47 1.56 -31.51
C ASN A 77 30.43 2.71 -31.16
N GLU A 78 30.12 3.55 -30.16
CA GLU A 78 31.01 4.63 -29.72
C GLU A 78 32.38 4.10 -29.23
N LYS A 79 32.40 2.96 -28.52
CA LYS A 79 33.63 2.33 -28.02
C LYS A 79 34.49 1.69 -29.12
N HIS A 80 33.85 1.17 -30.17
CA HIS A 80 34.49 0.35 -31.21
C HIS A 80 34.52 1.03 -32.59
N ALA A 81 34.19 2.32 -32.69
CA ALA A 81 34.23 3.10 -33.94
C ALA A 81 35.65 3.56 -34.34
N HIS A 82 36.69 3.05 -33.67
CA HIS A 82 38.10 3.27 -34.00
C HIS A 82 38.74 2.00 -34.54
#